data_AF-A0A954B5S2-F1
#
_entry.id   AF-A0A954B5S2-F1
#
_cell.length_a   1.000
_cell.length_b   1.000
_cell.length_c   1.000
_cell.angle_alpha   90.00
_cell.angle_beta   90.00
_cell.angle_gamma   90.00
#
_symmetry.space_group_name_H-M   'P 1'
#
loop_
_entity.id
_entity.type
_entity.pdbx_description
1 polymer ?
#
loop_
_entity_poly.entity_id
_entity_poly.type
_entity_poly.pdbx_seq_one_letter_code
_entity_poly.pdbx_strand_id
1 'polypeptide(L)'
;GEAALGAPAGARFVLITPSVAQAGLPFDLRGLAFDWSAGPADDPPSADTFSTKTFVATARGLAPLSPVHARARVTAGGDIALTWVRRTRLGGDSWAGEDAPLGEAYERYRVEIYNGAALVRTAETTAPAFIYDAAMIAADFAGPRPPLTARIAQLSDLVGPGGWAEVVV
;
A
#
# COMPACT_ATOMS: atom_id res chain seq x y z
N GLY A 1 -21.84 20.05 -25.95
CA GLY A 1 -22.14 20.50 -24.57
C GLY A 1 -20.85 20.63 -23.80
N GLU A 2 -20.79 21.49 -22.77
CA GLU A 2 -19.58 21.81 -21.98
C GLU A 2 -18.73 20.60 -21.56
N ALA A 3 -19.32 19.42 -21.36
CA ALA A 3 -18.61 18.18 -21.06
C ALA A 3 -17.55 17.78 -22.11
N ALA A 4 -17.70 18.19 -23.37
CA ALA A 4 -16.74 17.90 -24.45
C ALA A 4 -15.48 18.78 -24.41
N LEU A 5 -15.51 19.92 -23.70
CA LEU A 5 -14.37 20.84 -23.58
C LEU A 5 -13.36 20.39 -22.50
N GLY A 6 -13.73 19.39 -21.69
CA GLY A 6 -12.93 18.95 -20.54
C GLY A 6 -12.92 19.98 -19.40
N ALA A 7 -12.12 19.71 -18.37
CA ALA A 7 -11.91 20.63 -17.26
C ALA A 7 -10.63 21.46 -17.49
N PRO A 8 -10.66 22.80 -17.30
CA PRO A 8 -9.47 23.63 -17.44
C PRO A 8 -8.45 23.35 -16.33
N ALA A 9 -7.18 23.67 -16.59
CA ALA A 9 -6.16 23.64 -15.55
C ALA A 9 -6.57 24.56 -14.37
N GLY A 10 -6.45 24.06 -13.14
CA GLY A 10 -6.87 24.78 -11.94
C GLY A 10 -8.37 24.70 -11.64
N ALA A 11 -9.14 23.90 -12.38
CA ALA A 11 -10.53 23.63 -12.03
C ALA A 11 -10.66 23.15 -10.57
N ARG A 12 -11.56 23.80 -9.82
CA ARG A 12 -11.83 23.45 -8.41
C ARG A 12 -12.51 22.08 -8.25
N PHE A 13 -13.15 21.62 -9.31
CA PHE A 13 -13.89 20.37 -9.37
C PHE A 13 -13.88 19.83 -10.80
N VAL A 14 -13.84 18.52 -10.93
CA VAL A 14 -13.96 17.80 -12.21
C VAL A 14 -15.06 16.76 -12.03
N LEU A 15 -16.13 16.85 -12.82
CA LEU A 15 -17.17 15.83 -12.84
C LEU A 15 -16.69 14.65 -13.69
N ILE A 16 -16.45 13.52 -13.04
CA ILE A 16 -16.20 12.26 -13.73
C ILE A 16 -17.55 11.59 -13.96
N THR A 17 -17.87 11.27 -15.22
CA THR A 17 -19.07 10.49 -15.56
C THR A 17 -18.69 9.02 -15.80
N PRO A 18 -19.65 8.09 -15.87
CA PRO A 18 -19.39 6.69 -16.20
C PRO A 18 -18.72 6.45 -17.56
N SER A 19 -18.60 7.48 -18.41
CA SER A 19 -17.82 7.42 -19.65
C SER A 19 -16.32 7.23 -19.41
N VAL A 20 -15.81 7.57 -18.21
CA VAL A 20 -14.44 7.29 -17.82
C VAL A 20 -14.37 5.86 -17.31
N ALA A 21 -13.80 4.98 -18.14
CA ALA A 21 -13.53 3.61 -17.78
C ALA A 21 -12.06 3.43 -17.36
N GLN A 22 -11.81 2.48 -16.46
CA GLN A 22 -10.45 2.04 -16.18
C GLN A 22 -9.88 1.36 -17.42
N ALA A 23 -8.70 1.79 -17.86
CA ALA A 23 -8.00 1.11 -18.93
C ALA A 23 -7.68 -0.33 -18.50
N GLY A 24 -8.06 -1.30 -19.34
CA GLY A 24 -7.72 -2.70 -19.12
C GLY A 24 -6.23 -2.89 -19.31
N LEU A 25 -5.49 -3.02 -18.22
CA LEU A 25 -4.08 -3.38 -18.25
C LEU A 25 -3.91 -4.79 -17.68
N PRO A 26 -3.50 -5.77 -18.50
CA PRO A 26 -3.13 -7.10 -18.03
C PRO A 26 -2.06 -7.04 -16.94
N PHE A 27 -2.18 -7.90 -15.93
CA PHE A 27 -1.32 -7.84 -14.75
C PHE A 27 0.16 -8.15 -15.08
N ASP A 28 0.40 -8.96 -16.10
CA ASP A 28 1.73 -9.31 -16.64
C ASP A 28 2.47 -8.11 -17.27
N LEU A 29 1.76 -7.03 -17.61
CA LEU A 29 2.36 -5.80 -18.14
C LEU A 29 2.78 -4.80 -17.04
N ARG A 30 2.56 -5.15 -15.76
CA ARG A 30 2.99 -4.35 -14.61
C ARG A 30 4.50 -4.10 -14.63
N GLY A 31 4.90 -2.87 -14.34
CA GLY A 31 6.31 -2.47 -14.24
C GLY A 31 6.99 -2.17 -15.57
N LEU A 32 6.31 -2.42 -16.70
CA LEU A 32 6.76 -1.98 -18.01
C LEU A 32 6.32 -0.54 -18.27
N ALA A 33 7.16 0.20 -18.98
CA ALA A 33 6.83 1.54 -19.47
C ALA A 33 6.04 1.42 -20.77
N PHE A 34 4.86 2.03 -20.81
CA PHE A 34 4.09 2.19 -22.04
C PHE A 34 3.85 3.66 -22.32
N ASP A 35 3.81 4.00 -23.60
CA ASP A 35 3.32 5.29 -24.05
C ASP A 35 1.80 5.24 -24.15
N TRP A 36 1.15 6.09 -23.36
CA TRP A 36 -0.29 6.25 -23.34
C TRP A 36 -0.65 7.52 -24.09
N SER A 37 -1.37 7.36 -25.19
CA SER A 37 -1.85 8.47 -26.02
C SER A 37 -3.35 8.67 -25.84
N ALA A 38 -3.77 9.92 -25.67
CA ALA A 38 -5.17 10.29 -25.57
C ALA A 38 -5.44 11.51 -26.46
N GLY A 39 -6.51 11.42 -27.26
CA GLY A 39 -6.94 12.45 -28.21
C GLY A 39 -8.39 12.20 -28.67
N PRO A 40 -8.93 13.05 -29.56
CA PRO A 40 -10.25 12.88 -30.14
C PRO A 40 -10.39 11.53 -30.87
N ALA A 41 -11.57 10.91 -30.78
CA ALA A 41 -11.80 9.58 -31.37
C ALA A 41 -11.87 9.58 -32.91
N ASP A 42 -12.10 10.76 -33.49
CA ASP A 42 -12.24 11.03 -34.92
C ASP A 42 -10.91 11.41 -35.61
N ASP A 43 -9.84 11.61 -34.85
CA ASP A 43 -8.50 11.91 -35.37
C ASP A 43 -7.59 10.66 -35.39
N PRO A 44 -6.62 10.58 -36.32
CA PRO A 44 -5.64 9.50 -36.29
C PRO A 44 -4.72 9.64 -35.06
N PRO A 45 -4.26 8.54 -34.43
CA PRO A 45 -3.39 8.58 -33.24
C PRO A 45 -2.06 9.33 -33.43
N SER A 46 -1.64 9.57 -34.68
CA SER A 46 -0.44 10.33 -35.03
C SER A 46 -0.69 11.84 -35.17
N ALA A 47 -1.93 12.32 -35.01
CA ALA A 47 -2.25 13.73 -35.11
C ALA A 47 -1.72 14.52 -33.89
N ASP A 48 -1.40 15.80 -34.11
CA ASP A 48 -0.95 16.72 -33.05
C ASP A 48 -2.02 16.99 -31.97
N THR A 49 -3.26 16.55 -32.20
CA THR A 49 -4.37 16.59 -31.23
C THR A 49 -4.26 15.50 -30.16
N PHE A 50 -3.42 14.48 -30.37
CA PHE A 50 -3.11 13.47 -29.38
C PHE A 50 -2.00 13.93 -28.43
N SER A 51 -2.21 13.68 -27.15
CA SER A 51 -1.21 13.89 -26.11
C SER A 51 -0.68 12.54 -25.63
N THR A 52 0.64 12.35 -25.66
CA THR A 52 1.29 11.11 -25.23
C THR A 52 2.03 11.30 -23.92
N LYS A 53 1.86 10.35 -23.00
CA LYS A 53 2.62 10.27 -21.75
C LYS A 53 3.12 8.86 -21.52
N THR A 54 4.41 8.72 -21.22
CA THR A 54 4.95 7.47 -20.73
C THR A 54 4.51 7.23 -19.30
N PHE A 55 3.93 6.06 -19.03
CA PHE A 55 3.46 5.67 -17.70
C PHE A 55 3.85 4.23 -17.39
N VAL A 56 4.31 4.01 -16.15
CA VAL A 56 4.60 2.68 -15.60
C VAL A 56 3.53 2.33 -14.59
N ALA A 57 2.68 1.37 -14.93
CA ALA A 57 1.66 0.88 -14.00
C ALA A 57 2.29 -0.08 -13.00
N THR A 58 2.13 0.19 -11.70
CA THR A 58 2.70 -0.62 -10.61
C THR A 58 1.67 -1.49 -9.89
N ALA A 59 0.45 -1.62 -10.45
CA ALA A 59 -0.68 -2.31 -9.82
C ALA A 59 -1.03 -1.78 -8.41
N ARG A 60 -0.86 -0.47 -8.19
CA ARG A 60 -1.13 0.19 -6.89
C ARG A 60 -2.52 -0.12 -6.32
N GLY A 61 -3.54 -0.23 -7.16
CA GLY A 61 -4.91 -0.57 -6.74
C GLY A 61 -5.06 -1.97 -6.14
N LEU A 62 -4.12 -2.88 -6.44
CA LEU A 62 -4.10 -4.23 -5.87
C LEU A 62 -3.33 -4.30 -4.55
N ALA A 63 -2.47 -3.32 -4.26
CA ALA A 63 -1.67 -3.30 -3.04
C ALA A 63 -2.55 -3.13 -1.79
N PRO A 64 -2.31 -3.90 -0.71
CA PRO A 64 -3.00 -3.70 0.55
C PRO A 64 -2.79 -2.28 1.10
N LEU A 65 -3.79 -1.77 1.80
CA LEU A 65 -3.67 -0.50 2.51
C LEU A 65 -2.72 -0.65 3.69
N SER A 66 -2.07 0.45 4.10
CA SER A 66 -1.24 0.44 5.30
C SER A 66 -2.06 0.07 6.53
N PRO A 67 -1.60 -0.83 7.41
CA PRO A 67 -2.22 -1.03 8.71
C PRO A 67 -2.34 0.30 9.48
N VAL A 68 -3.30 0.38 10.41
CA VAL A 68 -3.49 1.58 11.24
C VAL A 68 -3.42 1.23 12.72
N HIS A 69 -3.31 2.26 13.55
CA HIS A 69 -3.19 2.12 15.00
C HIS A 69 -2.04 1.18 15.41
N ALA A 70 -0.92 1.22 14.67
CA ALA A 70 0.30 0.54 15.06
C ALA A 70 0.75 1.03 16.43
N ARG A 71 0.95 0.10 17.35
CA ARG A 71 1.36 0.37 18.74
C ARG A 71 2.51 -0.55 19.11
N ALA A 72 3.41 -0.02 19.91
CA ALA A 72 4.50 -0.78 20.51
C ALA A 72 4.43 -0.64 22.03
N ARG A 73 4.63 -1.75 22.73
CA ARG A 73 4.70 -1.78 24.19
C ARG A 73 5.83 -2.68 24.64
N VAL A 74 6.75 -2.13 25.43
CA VAL A 74 7.75 -2.94 26.16
C VAL A 74 7.05 -3.64 27.32
N THR A 75 7.19 -4.96 27.40
CA THR A 75 6.62 -5.79 28.46
C THR A 75 7.55 -5.81 29.69
N ALA A 76 7.05 -6.32 30.82
CA ALA A 76 7.88 -6.49 32.01
C ALA A 76 9.05 -7.46 31.81
N GLY A 77 8.94 -8.39 30.85
CA GLY A 77 9.99 -9.34 30.49
C GLY A 77 11.04 -8.78 29.51
N GLY A 78 10.88 -7.55 29.03
CA GLY A 78 11.78 -6.91 28.08
C GLY A 78 11.41 -7.10 26.61
N ASP A 79 10.43 -7.96 26.30
CA ASP A 79 9.90 -8.11 24.94
C ASP A 79 9.19 -6.84 24.46
N ILE A 80 9.16 -6.63 23.15
CA ILE A 80 8.35 -5.60 22.51
C ILE A 80 7.14 -6.25 21.86
N ALA A 81 5.95 -5.95 22.38
CA ALA A 81 4.69 -6.33 21.77
C ALA A 81 4.25 -5.26 20.76
N LEU A 82 4.16 -5.65 19.49
CA LEU A 82 3.63 -4.84 18.40
C LEU A 82 2.20 -5.30 18.06
N THR A 83 1.29 -4.36 17.89
CA THR A 83 -0.10 -4.62 17.46
C THR A 83 -0.57 -3.55 16.48
N TRP A 84 -1.51 -3.91 15.61
CA TRP A 84 -2.09 -2.99 14.62
C TRP A 84 -3.51 -3.44 14.23
N VAL A 85 -4.20 -2.63 13.43
CA VAL A 85 -5.51 -2.94 12.87
C VAL A 85 -5.41 -3.05 11.35
N ARG A 86 -5.94 -4.14 10.80
CA ARG A 86 -6.01 -4.38 9.35
C ARG A 86 -6.93 -3.37 8.68
N ARG A 87 -6.61 -2.99 7.44
CA ARG A 87 -7.52 -2.25 6.55
C ARG A 87 -7.88 -3.10 5.35
N THR A 88 -9.07 -2.90 4.80
CA THR A 88 -9.48 -3.49 3.53
C THR A 88 -9.76 -2.43 2.49
N ARG A 89 -9.49 -2.77 1.23
CA ARG A 89 -9.88 -1.97 0.05
C ARG A 89 -11.12 -2.54 -0.65
N LEU A 90 -11.60 -3.72 -0.22
CA LEU A 90 -12.72 -4.43 -0.82
C LEU A 90 -13.81 -4.65 0.23
N GLY A 91 -15.03 -4.20 -0.08
CA GLY A 91 -16.20 -4.47 0.76
C GLY A 91 -16.21 -3.78 2.13
N GLY A 92 -15.45 -2.69 2.29
CA GLY A 92 -15.37 -1.93 3.56
C GLY A 92 -16.58 -1.03 3.86
N ASP A 93 -17.52 -0.91 2.92
CA ASP A 93 -18.69 0.00 3.04
C ASP A 93 -19.88 -0.65 3.76
N SER A 94 -19.81 -1.96 4.03
CA SER A 94 -20.88 -2.69 4.71
C SER A 94 -20.79 -2.50 6.21
N TRP A 95 -21.93 -2.12 6.81
CA TRP A 95 -22.11 -2.02 8.27
C TRP A 95 -22.70 -3.30 8.87
N ALA A 96 -22.99 -4.31 8.05
CA ALA A 96 -23.71 -5.51 8.47
C ALA A 96 -22.80 -6.67 8.94
N GLY A 97 -21.48 -6.56 8.76
CA GLY A 97 -20.51 -7.57 9.19
C GLY A 97 -19.83 -7.20 10.51
N GLU A 98 -19.27 -8.21 11.18
CA GLU A 98 -18.48 -8.02 12.42
C GLU A 98 -17.09 -7.42 12.14
N ASP A 99 -16.49 -7.75 10.99
CA ASP A 99 -15.17 -7.28 10.59
C ASP A 99 -15.11 -7.02 9.08
N ALA A 100 -14.21 -6.12 8.69
CA ALA A 100 -14.02 -5.77 7.29
C ALA A 100 -13.44 -6.96 6.49
N PRO A 101 -13.94 -7.30 5.28
CA PRO A 101 -13.50 -8.48 4.53
C PRO A 101 -11.99 -8.52 4.29
N LEU A 102 -11.39 -9.71 4.28
CA LEU A 102 -10.01 -9.89 3.82
C LEU A 102 -9.97 -9.83 2.29
N GLY A 103 -9.20 -8.90 1.76
CA GLY A 103 -9.06 -8.70 0.32
C GLY A 103 -7.92 -9.48 -0.34
N GLU A 104 -7.25 -10.36 0.40
CA GLU A 104 -6.12 -11.19 -0.02
C GLU A 104 -6.44 -12.67 0.28
N ALA A 105 -5.69 -13.62 -0.30
CA ALA A 105 -5.95 -15.04 -0.06
C ALA A 105 -5.63 -15.46 1.38
N TYR A 106 -4.63 -14.82 2.00
CA TYR A 106 -4.22 -15.07 3.37
C TYR A 106 -3.92 -13.76 4.10
N GLU A 107 -4.27 -13.71 5.39
CA GLU A 107 -3.85 -12.61 6.25
C GLU A 107 -2.39 -12.83 6.67
N ARG A 108 -1.48 -12.02 6.13
CA ARG A 108 -0.06 -12.05 6.44
C ARG A 108 0.50 -10.64 6.49
N TYR A 109 1.50 -10.43 7.35
CA TYR A 109 2.16 -9.15 7.53
C TYR A 109 3.66 -9.32 7.52
N ARG A 110 4.35 -8.34 6.95
CA ARG A 110 5.78 -8.13 7.13
C ARG A 110 6.01 -7.09 8.20
N VAL A 111 6.90 -7.41 9.14
CA VAL A 111 7.39 -6.52 10.18
C VAL A 111 8.88 -6.30 9.94
N GLU A 112 9.27 -5.05 9.82
CA GLU A 112 10.66 -4.62 9.70
C GLU A 112 11.04 -3.79 10.92
N ILE A 113 12.15 -4.15 11.57
CA ILE A 113 12.69 -3.41 12.71
C ILE A 113 13.93 -2.66 12.27
N TYR A 114 13.96 -1.37 12.55
CA TYR A 114 15.03 -0.45 12.20
C TYR A 114 15.71 0.13 13.43
N ASN A 115 17.04 0.19 13.37
CA ASN A 115 17.88 1.00 14.24
C ASN A 115 18.36 2.22 13.45
N GLY A 116 17.70 3.37 13.67
CA GLY A 116 17.84 4.52 12.77
C GLY A 116 17.43 4.15 11.35
N ALA A 117 18.36 4.23 10.38
CA ALA A 117 18.12 3.84 9.00
C ALA A 117 18.47 2.36 8.70
N ALA A 118 19.11 1.66 9.64
CA ALA A 118 19.57 0.29 9.43
C ALA A 118 18.44 -0.71 9.71
N LEU A 119 18.04 -1.48 8.71
CA LEU A 119 17.15 -2.63 8.89
C LEU A 119 17.90 -3.72 9.65
N VAL A 120 17.46 -4.03 10.87
CA VAL A 120 18.09 -5.05 11.72
C VAL A 120 17.32 -6.36 11.72
N ARG A 121 16.01 -6.33 11.46
CA ARG A 121 15.18 -7.54 11.40
C ARG A 121 14.06 -7.41 10.39
N THR A 122 13.79 -8.51 9.69
CA THR A 122 12.55 -8.74 8.96
C THR A 122 11.90 -10.00 9.52
N ALA A 123 10.61 -9.92 9.80
CA ALA A 123 9.79 -11.05 10.25
C ALA A 123 8.44 -11.05 9.53
N GLU A 124 7.79 -12.21 9.51
CA GLU A 124 6.42 -12.35 9.01
C GLU A 124 5.52 -12.96 10.08
N THR A 125 4.25 -12.55 10.09
CA THR A 125 3.22 -13.04 11.01
C THR A 125 1.90 -13.19 10.29
N THR A 126 1.06 -14.12 10.73
CA THR A 126 -0.29 -14.37 10.19
C THR A 126 -1.40 -13.76 11.06
N ALA A 127 -1.01 -12.98 12.07
CA ALA A 127 -1.92 -12.25 12.95
C ALA A 127 -1.55 -10.76 12.96
N PRO A 128 -2.48 -9.85 13.33
CA PRO A 128 -2.20 -8.42 13.42
C PRO A 128 -1.38 -8.05 14.69
N ALA A 129 -0.42 -8.90 15.03
CA ALA A 129 0.48 -8.76 16.16
C ALA A 129 1.80 -9.48 15.90
N PHE A 130 2.87 -8.93 16.49
CA PHE A 130 4.20 -9.54 16.50
C PHE A 130 4.88 -9.29 17.84
N ILE A 131 5.52 -10.32 18.39
CA ILE A 131 6.34 -10.21 19.59
C ILE A 131 7.80 -10.21 19.13
N TYR A 132 8.47 -9.08 19.32
CA TYR A 132 9.91 -8.99 19.19
C TYR A 132 10.52 -9.34 20.54
N ASP A 133 10.78 -10.63 20.73
CA ASP A 133 11.17 -11.20 22.02
C ASP A 133 12.62 -10.83 22.41
N ALA A 134 12.94 -11.04 23.68
CA ALA A 134 14.26 -10.74 24.24
C ALA A 134 15.41 -11.47 23.52
N ALA A 135 15.20 -12.68 22.99
CA ALA A 135 16.23 -13.41 22.27
C ALA A 135 16.51 -12.79 20.89
N MET A 136 15.45 -12.36 20.19
CA MET A 136 15.56 -11.62 18.94
C MET A 136 16.26 -10.26 19.16
N ILE A 137 15.90 -9.54 20.23
CA ILE A 137 16.55 -8.27 20.60
C ILE A 137 18.04 -8.50 20.88
N ALA A 138 18.39 -9.52 21.67
CA ALA A 138 19.78 -9.83 22.00
C ALA A 138 20.60 -10.26 20.77
N ALA A 139 19.96 -10.90 19.77
CA ALA A 139 20.61 -11.24 18.51
C ALA A 139 20.88 -10.02 17.64
N ASP A 140 20.01 -9.02 17.68
CA ASP A 140 20.13 -7.81 16.84
C ASP A 140 20.97 -6.71 17.49
N PHE A 141 21.12 -6.73 18.83
CA PHE A 141 21.84 -5.73 19.59
C PHE A 141 22.83 -6.35 20.58
N ALA A 142 24.11 -6.00 20.44
CA ALA A 142 25.17 -6.43 21.36
C ALA A 142 25.22 -5.63 22.69
N GLY A 143 24.22 -4.78 22.97
CA GLY A 143 24.19 -3.86 24.10
C GLY A 143 22.78 -3.34 24.41
N PRO A 144 22.64 -2.27 25.21
CA PRO A 144 21.33 -1.70 25.52
C PRO A 144 20.56 -1.36 24.24
N ARG A 145 19.28 -1.70 24.22
CA ARG A 145 18.39 -1.44 23.09
C ARG A 145 18.28 0.08 22.83
N PRO A 146 18.61 0.58 21.63
CA PRO A 146 18.37 1.97 21.26
C PRO A 146 16.88 2.22 20.98
N PRO A 147 16.45 3.48 20.77
CA PRO A 147 15.14 3.76 20.17
C PRO A 147 15.02 3.04 18.82
N LEU A 148 13.90 2.36 18.58
CA LEU A 148 13.68 1.57 17.37
C LEU A 148 12.49 2.10 16.59
N THR A 149 12.47 1.82 15.29
CA THR A 149 11.31 2.02 14.45
C THR A 149 10.84 0.67 13.92
N ALA A 150 9.58 0.31 14.15
CA ALA A 150 8.96 -0.83 13.51
C ALA A 150 8.08 -0.36 12.34
N ARG A 151 8.26 -0.97 11.17
CA ARG A 151 7.41 -0.79 10.00
C ARG A 151 6.62 -2.06 9.74
N ILE A 152 5.32 -1.91 9.49
CA ILE A 152 4.40 -3.03 9.30
C ILE A 152 3.62 -2.84 8.00
N ALA A 153 3.61 -3.86 7.14
CA ALA A 153 2.76 -3.88 5.95
C ALA A 153 2.03 -5.21 5.82
N GLN A 154 0.77 -5.16 5.39
CA GLN A 154 0.07 -6.37 4.97
C GLN A 154 0.65 -6.85 3.63
N LEU A 155 0.83 -8.16 3.50
CA LEU A 155 1.33 -8.80 2.29
C LEU A 155 0.18 -9.18 1.35
N SER A 156 0.37 -8.93 0.07
CA SER A 156 -0.41 -9.52 -1.00
C SER A 156 0.43 -10.55 -1.74
N ASP A 157 -0.18 -11.69 -2.08
CA ASP A 157 0.46 -12.73 -2.90
C ASP A 157 0.78 -12.25 -4.32
N LEU A 158 0.08 -11.20 -4.80
CA LEU A 158 0.24 -10.67 -6.14
C LEU A 158 1.32 -9.60 -6.24
N VAL A 159 1.37 -8.69 -5.27
CA VAL A 159 2.19 -7.47 -5.35
C VAL A 159 3.14 -7.25 -4.19
N GLY A 160 3.21 -8.20 -3.24
CA GLY A 160 4.08 -8.12 -2.08
C GLY A 160 3.54 -7.16 -1.00
N PRO A 161 4.43 -6.51 -0.21
CA PRO A 161 4.02 -5.57 0.83
C PRO A 161 3.21 -4.40 0.28
N GLY A 162 2.09 -4.11 0.94
CA GLY A 162 1.29 -2.92 0.68
C GLY A 162 1.87 -1.65 1.29
N GLY A 163 0.97 -0.74 1.68
CA GLY A 163 1.36 0.45 2.44
C GLY A 163 2.00 0.08 3.80
N TRP A 164 2.91 0.92 4.28
CA TRP A 164 3.58 0.71 5.55
C TRP A 164 2.96 1.58 6.66
N ALA A 165 2.63 0.96 7.78
CA ALA A 165 2.46 1.63 9.06
C ALA A 165 3.83 1.76 9.74
N GLU A 166 4.01 2.79 10.56
CA GLU A 166 5.24 3.01 11.31
C GLU A 166 4.93 3.31 12.78
N VAL A 167 5.73 2.76 13.68
CA VAL A 167 5.67 3.04 15.12
C VAL A 167 7.07 3.06 15.72
N VAL A 168 7.32 4.04 16.60
CA VAL A 168 8.58 4.17 17.35
C VAL A 168 8.45 3.44 18.69
N VAL A 169 9.52 2.76 19.12
CA VAL A 169 9.60 1.89 20.31
C VAL A 169 10.67 2.31 21.31
#